data_AF-A0A370U004-F1
#
_entry.id   AF-A0A370U004-F1
#
_cell.length_a   1.000
_cell.length_b   1.000
_cell.length_c   1.000
_cell.angle_alpha   90.00
_cell.angle_beta   90.00
_cell.angle_gamma   90.00
#
_symmetry.space_group_name_H-M   'P 1'
#
loop_
_entity.id
_entity.type
_entity.pdbx_description
1 polymer ?
#
loop_
_entity_poly.entity_id
_entity_poly.type
_entity_poly.pdbx_seq_one_letter_code
_entity_poly.pdbx_strand_id
1 'polypeptide(L)'
;MDHLPPVLNPFEPLDIPYLGGTEVGYDGLGYEGYPSRQGWDVDLLKHGDLQGRTILEAAHFLQDWLYFGMLRETLRAVPDDPPLELDGLLRAEQTTKQTLVTTAELADLLQDLYRRLEQLPSTDEYYQRFRNCMLLSCGVWQDLMHLCENEGVSGPQILSHEILLSIQVL
;
A
#
# COMPACT_ATOMS: atom_id res chain seq x y z
N MET A 1 -28.65 31.72 0.20
CA MET A 1 -28.15 30.68 -0.71
C MET A 1 -27.87 29.46 0.16
N ASP A 2 -28.91 28.92 0.81
CA ASP A 2 -28.77 28.05 1.99
C ASP A 2 -29.76 26.88 1.88
N HIS A 3 -29.56 26.01 0.89
CA HIS A 3 -30.41 24.83 0.64
C HIS A 3 -29.61 23.54 0.56
N LEU A 4 -28.34 23.55 1.00
CA LEU A 4 -27.60 22.33 1.22
C LEU A 4 -27.83 21.87 2.67
N PRO A 5 -28.29 20.64 2.92
CA PRO A 5 -28.39 20.10 4.27
C PRO A 5 -27.00 20.14 4.93
N PRO A 6 -26.92 20.43 6.24
CA PRO A 6 -25.65 20.45 6.94
C PRO A 6 -24.99 19.08 6.86
N VAL A 7 -23.71 19.05 6.46
CA VAL A 7 -22.91 17.83 6.43
C VAL A 7 -22.80 17.31 7.86
N LEU A 8 -23.47 16.19 8.16
CA LEU A 8 -23.58 15.65 9.52
C LEU A 8 -22.30 14.96 9.98
N ASN A 9 -21.54 14.38 9.04
CA ASN A 9 -20.23 13.77 9.28
C ASN A 9 -19.31 14.07 8.09
N PRO A 10 -18.57 15.19 8.11
CA PRO A 10 -17.64 15.52 7.02
C PRO A 10 -16.41 14.60 6.96
N PHE A 11 -16.28 13.64 7.89
CA PHE A 11 -15.15 12.74 8.06
C PHE A 11 -15.59 11.31 8.35
N GLU A 12 -16.59 10.79 7.61
CA GLU A 12 -16.88 9.35 7.73
C GLU A 12 -15.59 8.58 7.42
N PRO A 13 -15.04 7.80 8.38
CA PRO A 13 -13.79 7.10 8.17
C PRO A 13 -13.97 6.13 7.03
N LEU A 14 -13.09 6.20 6.04
CA LEU A 14 -13.09 5.24 4.96
C LEU A 14 -12.61 3.89 5.49
N ASP A 15 -13.48 2.89 5.52
CA ASP A 15 -13.09 1.53 5.87
C ASP A 15 -12.44 0.87 4.67
N ILE A 16 -11.13 0.63 4.79
CA ILE A 16 -10.35 -0.01 3.74
C ILE A 16 -10.23 -1.50 4.07
N PRO A 17 -10.70 -2.39 3.19
CA PRO A 17 -10.56 -3.81 3.42
C PRO A 17 -9.10 -4.24 3.34
N TYR A 18 -8.66 -5.05 4.30
CA TYR A 18 -7.45 -5.84 4.13
C TYR A 18 -7.80 -6.99 3.17
N LEU A 19 -7.17 -6.98 2.01
CA LEU A 19 -7.36 -7.95 0.93
C LEU A 19 -6.50 -9.20 1.15
N GLY A 20 -5.61 -9.17 2.16
CA GLY A 20 -4.70 -10.27 2.47
C GLY A 20 -5.30 -11.42 3.22
N GLY A 21 -4.96 -12.63 2.75
CA GLY A 21 -5.32 -13.90 3.37
C GLY A 21 -4.38 -14.27 4.52
N THR A 22 -4.62 -15.44 5.11
CA THR A 22 -3.81 -16.00 6.22
C THR A 22 -2.38 -16.37 5.84
N GLU A 23 -1.99 -16.32 4.56
CA GLU A 23 -0.65 -16.73 4.12
C GLU A 23 -0.09 -15.80 3.02
N VAL A 24 1.10 -15.27 3.32
CA VAL A 24 2.07 -14.55 2.48
C VAL A 24 1.77 -13.07 2.18
N GLY A 25 2.03 -12.21 3.17
CA GLY A 25 2.29 -10.78 2.95
C GLY A 25 3.70 -10.52 2.39
N TYR A 26 4.07 -9.24 2.26
CA TYR A 26 5.38 -8.81 1.77
C TYR A 26 6.57 -9.50 2.50
N ASP A 27 7.49 -10.07 1.73
CA ASP A 27 8.51 -11.01 2.23
C ASP A 27 9.74 -10.35 2.87
N GLY A 28 9.89 -9.02 2.77
CA GLY A 28 11.02 -8.29 3.34
C GLY A 28 12.37 -8.53 2.64
N LEU A 29 12.39 -9.25 1.50
CA LEU A 29 13.60 -9.61 0.75
C LEU A 29 14.00 -8.56 -0.31
N GLY A 30 13.43 -7.36 -0.23
CA GLY A 30 13.75 -6.22 -1.10
C GLY A 30 12.59 -5.83 -2.00
N TYR A 31 12.35 -4.51 -2.04
CA TYR A 31 11.16 -3.89 -2.60
C TYR A 31 11.02 -4.10 -4.11
N GLU A 32 12.10 -3.84 -4.85
CA GLU A 32 12.13 -3.88 -6.32
C GLU A 32 11.93 -5.29 -6.88
N GLY A 33 12.44 -6.31 -6.17
CA GLY A 33 12.37 -7.71 -6.62
C GLY A 33 11.09 -8.43 -6.22
N TYR A 34 10.28 -7.86 -5.33
CA TYR A 34 9.06 -8.50 -4.82
C TYR A 34 8.07 -8.90 -5.92
N PRO A 35 7.75 -8.06 -6.92
CA PRO A 35 6.86 -8.42 -8.02
C PRO A 35 7.31 -9.68 -8.75
N SER A 36 8.58 -9.75 -9.14
CA SER A 36 9.12 -10.91 -9.87
C SER A 36 9.08 -12.18 -9.02
N ARG A 37 9.29 -12.09 -7.70
CA ARG A 37 9.14 -13.22 -6.77
C ARG A 37 7.70 -13.70 -6.64
N GLN A 38 6.74 -12.78 -6.75
CA GLN A 38 5.30 -13.08 -6.81
C GLN A 38 4.82 -13.46 -8.23
N GLY A 39 5.73 -13.54 -9.20
CA GLY A 39 5.46 -13.89 -10.59
C GLY A 39 4.68 -12.83 -11.36
N TRP A 40 4.80 -11.56 -10.95
CA TRP A 40 4.24 -10.41 -11.66
C TRP A 40 5.30 -9.73 -12.51
N ASP A 41 5.00 -9.55 -13.79
CA ASP A 41 5.66 -8.59 -14.65
C ASP A 41 5.04 -7.20 -14.42
N VAL A 42 5.82 -6.28 -13.87
CA VAL A 42 5.36 -4.92 -13.52
C VAL A 42 5.06 -4.11 -14.78
N ASP A 43 5.81 -4.29 -15.86
CA ASP A 43 5.59 -3.53 -17.08
C ASP A 43 4.25 -3.94 -17.71
N LEU A 44 3.94 -5.24 -17.74
CA LEU A 44 2.62 -5.71 -18.18
C LEU A 44 1.49 -5.19 -17.28
N LEU A 45 1.68 -5.22 -15.96
CA LEU A 45 0.70 -4.73 -15.00
C LEU A 45 0.41 -3.23 -15.17
N LYS A 46 1.44 -2.42 -15.43
CA LYS A 46 1.34 -0.98 -15.74
C LYS A 46 0.61 -0.67 -17.05
N HIS A 47 0.41 -1.66 -17.91
CA HIS A 47 -0.40 -1.55 -19.13
C HIS A 47 -1.78 -2.23 -18.98
N GLY A 48 -2.13 -2.68 -17.77
CA GLY A 48 -3.43 -3.27 -17.46
C GLY A 48 -3.53 -4.77 -17.70
N ASP A 49 -2.42 -5.44 -18.01
CA ASP A 49 -2.40 -6.88 -18.19
C ASP A 49 -2.24 -7.60 -16.84
N LEU A 50 -3.32 -8.25 -16.40
CA LEU A 50 -3.37 -9.05 -15.18
C LEU A 50 -2.70 -10.43 -15.31
N GLN A 51 -2.09 -10.73 -16.45
CA GLN A 51 -1.29 -11.94 -16.68
C GLN A 51 -2.08 -13.24 -16.42
N GLY A 52 -3.36 -13.23 -16.79
CA GLY A 52 -4.28 -14.35 -16.59
C GLY A 52 -4.80 -14.53 -15.16
N ARG A 53 -4.48 -13.60 -14.24
CA ARG A 53 -4.96 -13.58 -12.85
C ARG A 53 -6.23 -12.73 -12.71
N THR A 54 -6.92 -12.90 -11.59
CA THR A 54 -8.12 -12.14 -11.24
C THR A 54 -7.79 -10.73 -10.74
N ILE A 55 -8.76 -9.82 -10.84
CA ILE A 55 -8.66 -8.46 -10.29
C ILE A 55 -8.36 -8.49 -8.77
N LEU A 56 -8.97 -9.45 -8.04
CA LEU A 56 -8.75 -9.59 -6.60
C LEU A 56 -7.31 -10.02 -6.28
N GLU A 57 -6.73 -10.94 -7.06
CA GLU A 57 -5.32 -11.35 -6.89
C GLU A 57 -4.36 -10.19 -7.20
N ALA A 58 -4.66 -9.39 -8.22
CA ALA A 58 -3.89 -8.19 -8.54
C ALA A 58 -3.97 -7.15 -7.41
N ALA A 59 -5.16 -6.95 -6.86
CA ALA A 59 -5.39 -6.04 -5.75
C ALA A 59 -4.65 -6.45 -4.48
N HIS A 60 -4.73 -7.73 -4.13
CA HIS A 60 -4.01 -8.30 -3.00
C HIS A 60 -2.51 -8.04 -3.15
N PHE A 61 -1.96 -8.38 -4.32
CA PHE A 61 -0.55 -8.14 -4.63
C PHE A 61 -0.17 -6.66 -4.52
N LEU A 62 -1.00 -5.76 -5.07
CA LEU A 62 -0.73 -4.33 -5.02
C LEU A 62 -0.83 -3.77 -3.60
N GLN A 63 -1.77 -4.23 -2.77
CA GLN A 63 -1.85 -3.83 -1.36
C GLN A 63 -0.63 -4.34 -0.58
N ASP A 64 -0.24 -5.60 -0.76
CA ASP A 64 0.95 -6.15 -0.12
C ASP A 64 2.23 -5.42 -0.52
N TRP A 65 2.38 -5.12 -1.81
CA TRP A 65 3.59 -4.51 -2.32
C TRP A 65 3.63 -3.00 -2.10
N LEU A 66 2.64 -2.27 -2.64
CA LEU A 66 2.66 -0.82 -2.70
C LEU A 66 2.31 -0.17 -1.38
N TYR A 67 1.52 -0.82 -0.52
CA TYR A 67 1.19 -0.31 0.81
C TYR A 67 2.07 -0.95 1.90
N PHE A 68 1.90 -2.23 2.18
CA PHE A 68 2.62 -2.88 3.31
C PHE A 68 4.12 -3.01 3.06
N GLY A 69 4.53 -3.34 1.84
CA GLY A 69 5.94 -3.42 1.46
C GLY A 69 6.62 -2.06 1.56
N MET A 70 5.96 -1.00 1.10
CA MET A 70 6.48 0.36 1.20
C MET A 70 6.60 0.80 2.66
N LEU A 71 5.58 0.58 3.49
CA LEU A 71 5.64 0.87 4.92
C LEU A 71 6.79 0.11 5.60
N ARG A 72 6.92 -1.19 5.34
CA ARG A 72 8.00 -1.98 5.93
C ARG A 72 9.38 -1.50 5.51
N GLU A 73 9.58 -1.10 4.25
CA GLU A 73 10.88 -0.63 3.76
C GLU A 73 11.21 0.78 4.25
N THR A 74 10.23 1.68 4.32
CA THR A 74 10.41 3.07 4.75
C THR A 74 10.61 3.20 6.26
N LEU A 75 9.97 2.32 7.05
CA LEU A 75 10.06 2.27 8.51
C LEU A 75 11.26 1.45 9.01
N ARG A 76 12.05 0.81 8.13
CA ARG A 76 13.33 0.19 8.49
C ARG A 76 14.44 1.22 8.41
N ALA A 77 15.08 1.51 9.53
CA ALA A 77 16.18 2.45 9.63
C ALA A 77 17.51 1.82 9.21
N VAL A 78 17.72 0.53 9.49
CA VAL A 78 18.93 -0.23 9.09
C VAL A 78 18.59 -1.59 8.47
N PRO A 79 19.51 -2.21 7.68
CA PRO A 79 19.28 -3.52 7.06
C PRO A 79 18.95 -4.62 8.08
N ASP A 80 19.60 -4.58 9.24
CA ASP A 80 19.45 -5.59 10.29
C ASP A 80 18.31 -5.27 11.28
N ASP A 81 17.47 -4.27 10.98
CA ASP A 81 16.29 -4.01 11.80
C ASP A 81 15.40 -5.27 11.79
N PRO A 82 14.84 -5.63 12.95
CA PRO A 82 13.92 -6.75 13.04
C PRO A 82 12.71 -6.52 12.10
N PRO A 83 12.07 -7.60 11.64
CA PRO A 83 10.80 -7.53 10.93
C PRO A 83 9.84 -6.58 11.64
N LEU A 84 9.35 -5.58 10.92
CA LEU A 84 8.36 -4.66 11.47
C LEU A 84 7.01 -5.36 11.50
N GLU A 85 6.47 -5.56 12.70
CA GLU A 85 5.12 -6.06 12.88
C GLU A 85 4.12 -4.97 12.47
N LEU A 86 3.33 -5.25 11.44
CA LEU A 86 2.32 -4.32 10.90
C LEU A 86 0.89 -4.75 11.27
N ASP A 87 0.74 -5.78 12.12
CA ASP A 87 -0.56 -6.25 12.61
C ASP A 87 -1.36 -5.16 13.33
N GLY A 88 -0.68 -4.19 13.94
CA GLY A 88 -1.30 -3.01 14.55
C GLY A 88 -1.96 -2.05 13.55
N LEU A 89 -1.66 -2.20 12.26
CA LEU A 89 -2.36 -1.52 11.16
C LEU A 89 -3.56 -2.32 10.66
N LEU A 90 -3.91 -3.43 11.31
CA LEU A 90 -5.06 -4.26 11.01
C LEU A 90 -6.05 -4.23 12.18
N ARG A 91 -7.33 -4.01 11.86
CA ARG A 91 -8.42 -4.04 12.84
C ARG A 91 -9.49 -5.00 12.37
N ALA A 92 -9.88 -5.93 13.23
CA ALA A 92 -11.05 -6.78 12.97
C ALA A 92 -12.34 -5.93 13.01
N GLU A 93 -13.16 -6.06 11.97
CA GLU A 93 -14.48 -5.46 11.92
C GLU A 93 -15.50 -6.33 12.66
N GLN A 94 -16.21 -5.72 13.61
CA GLN A 94 -17.10 -6.45 14.54
C GLN A 94 -18.34 -7.05 13.87
N THR A 95 -18.76 -6.49 12.74
CA THR A 95 -20.05 -6.83 12.11
C THR A 95 -19.91 -7.83 10.97
N THR A 96 -18.84 -7.72 10.17
CA THR A 96 -18.67 -8.43 8.88
C THR A 96 -17.66 -9.59 8.95
N LYS A 97 -16.95 -9.75 10.08
CA LYS A 97 -15.75 -10.62 10.22
C LYS A 97 -14.63 -10.28 9.23
N GLN A 98 -14.68 -9.11 8.61
CA GLN A 98 -13.63 -8.62 7.73
C GLN A 98 -12.49 -8.02 8.55
N THR A 99 -11.27 -8.07 8.03
CA THR A 99 -10.14 -7.30 8.56
C THR A 99 -10.04 -6.02 7.76
N LEU A 100 -9.87 -4.89 8.45
CA LEU A 100 -9.73 -3.57 7.84
C LEU A 100 -8.32 -3.01 8.10
N VAL A 101 -7.81 -2.26 7.15
CA VAL A 101 -6.58 -1.48 7.31
C VAL A 101 -6.89 -0.23 8.13
N THR A 102 -6.01 0.11 9.07
CA THR A 102 -6.10 1.28 9.92
C THR A 102 -4.75 1.97 10.06
N THR A 103 -4.76 3.27 10.33
CA THR A 103 -3.55 4.08 10.59
C THR A 103 -3.34 4.34 12.07
N ALA A 104 -4.03 3.61 12.96
CA ALA A 104 -4.04 3.88 14.40
C ALA A 104 -2.63 3.90 15.02
N GLU A 105 -1.78 2.94 14.65
CA GLU A 105 -0.40 2.83 15.17
C GLU A 105 0.65 3.52 14.28
N LEU A 106 0.24 4.11 13.14
CA LEU A 106 1.20 4.71 12.21
C LEU A 106 1.99 5.86 12.85
N ALA A 107 1.35 6.65 13.71
CA ALA A 107 2.00 7.75 14.41
C ALA A 107 3.13 7.27 15.33
N ASP A 108 2.89 6.19 16.06
CA ASP A 108 3.87 5.61 16.99
C ASP A 108 5.05 4.99 16.20
N LEU A 109 4.75 4.28 15.10
CA LEU A 109 5.76 3.72 14.19
C LEU A 109 6.66 4.81 13.59
N LEU A 110 6.09 5.94 13.18
CA LEU A 110 6.85 7.08 12.65
C LEU A 110 7.70 7.75 13.73
N GLN A 111 7.18 7.87 14.95
CA GLN A 111 7.95 8.43 16.06
C GLN A 111 9.13 7.53 16.45
N ASP A 112 8.95 6.22 16.41
CA ASP A 112 10.01 5.24 16.65
C ASP A 112 11.06 5.21 15.53
N LEU A 113 10.63 5.36 14.26
CA LEU A 113 11.55 5.59 13.14
C LEU A 113 12.38 6.86 13.36
N TYR A 114 11.72 7.98 13.67
CA TYR A 114 12.40 9.26 13.88
C TYR A 114 13.48 9.15 14.96
N ARG A 115 13.15 8.53 16.10
CA ARG A 115 14.11 8.29 17.20
C ARG A 115 15.30 7.43 16.78
N ARG A 116 15.09 6.41 15.94
CA ARG A 116 16.17 5.56 15.41
C ARG A 116 17.06 6.33 14.43
N LEU A 117 16.47 7.13 13.53
CA LEU A 117 17.23 7.93 12.57
C LEU A 117 18.15 8.95 13.25
N GLU A 118 17.72 9.57 14.35
CA GLU A 118 18.57 10.48 15.14
C GLU A 118 19.82 9.81 15.73
N GLN A 119 19.76 8.49 15.96
CA GLN A 119 20.85 7.72 16.56
C GLN A 119 21.81 7.13 15.52
N LEU A 120 21.43 7.17 14.24
CA LEU A 120 22.23 6.61 13.17
C LEU A 120 23.17 7.68 12.58
N PRO A 121 24.43 7.35 12.28
CA PRO A 121 25.22 8.20 11.39
C PRO A 121 24.46 8.30 10.06
N SER A 122 24.43 9.48 9.44
CA SER A 122 23.72 9.68 8.16
C SER A 122 24.23 8.65 7.16
N THR A 123 23.46 7.59 6.97
CA THR A 123 23.87 6.45 6.18
C THR A 123 23.17 6.58 4.85
N ASP A 124 23.97 6.83 3.80
CA ASP A 124 23.48 6.93 2.42
C ASP A 124 22.60 5.73 2.04
N GLU A 125 22.84 4.56 2.64
CA GLU A 125 22.10 3.34 2.37
C GLU A 125 20.61 3.41 2.75
N TYR A 126 20.25 3.99 3.92
CA TYR A 126 18.85 4.20 4.29
C TYR A 126 18.16 5.12 3.29
N TYR A 127 18.79 6.26 3.00
CA TYR A 127 18.23 7.25 2.07
C TYR A 127 18.05 6.69 0.66
N GLN A 128 19.01 5.91 0.15
CA GLN A 128 18.89 5.27 -1.16
C GLN A 128 17.76 4.25 -1.19
N ARG A 129 17.62 3.42 -0.14
CA ARG A 129 16.52 2.44 -0.03
C ARG A 129 15.17 3.13 0.03
N PHE A 130 15.01 4.11 0.92
CA PHE A 130 13.80 4.92 1.02
C PHE A 130 13.47 5.58 -0.32
N ARG A 131 14.45 6.24 -0.95
CA ARG A 131 14.28 6.92 -2.24
C ARG A 131 13.86 5.95 -3.34
N ASN A 132 14.51 4.80 -3.46
CA ASN A 132 14.20 3.82 -4.50
C ASN A 132 12.79 3.24 -4.32
N CYS A 133 12.42 2.93 -3.07
CA CYS A 133 11.07 2.49 -2.72
C CYS A 133 10.04 3.54 -3.17
N MET A 134 10.17 4.78 -2.69
CA MET A 134 9.23 5.87 -3.02
C MET A 134 9.14 6.14 -4.53
N LEU A 135 10.26 6.19 -5.25
CA LEU A 135 10.25 6.44 -6.70
C LEU A 135 9.55 5.32 -7.48
N LEU A 136 9.79 4.07 -7.10
CA LEU A 136 9.14 2.92 -7.73
C LEU A 136 7.64 2.94 -7.46
N SER A 137 7.23 3.13 -6.20
CA SER A 137 5.82 3.19 -5.80
C SER A 137 5.09 4.32 -6.53
N CYS A 138 5.67 5.52 -6.55
CA CYS A 138 5.10 6.66 -7.26
C CYS A 138 4.96 6.40 -8.77
N GLY A 139 5.98 5.81 -9.41
CA GLY A 139 5.93 5.51 -10.84
C GLY A 139 4.86 4.49 -11.19
N VAL A 140 4.77 3.39 -10.43
CA VAL A 140 3.73 2.37 -10.62
C VAL A 140 2.35 2.97 -10.38
N TRP A 141 2.19 3.76 -9.31
CA TRP A 141 0.92 4.40 -9.00
C TRP A 141 0.46 5.37 -10.10
N GLN A 142 1.37 6.19 -10.61
CA GLN A 142 1.07 7.12 -11.69
C GLN A 142 0.58 6.40 -12.95
N ASP A 143 1.25 5.30 -13.34
CA ASP A 143 0.87 4.51 -14.50
C ASP A 143 -0.52 3.86 -14.30
N LEU A 144 -0.78 3.28 -13.12
CA LEU A 144 -2.08 2.69 -12.79
C LEU A 144 -3.21 3.71 -12.78
N MET A 145 -2.98 4.90 -12.23
CA MET A 145 -3.98 5.99 -12.24
C MET A 145 -4.27 6.46 -13.66
N HIS A 146 -3.25 6.59 -14.52
CA HIS A 146 -3.45 6.91 -15.92
C HIS A 146 -4.24 5.84 -16.68
N LEU A 147 -4.10 4.56 -16.35
CA LEU A 147 -4.97 3.52 -16.90
C LEU A 147 -6.42 3.74 -16.47
N CYS A 148 -6.67 3.93 -15.18
CA CYS A 148 -8.03 4.14 -14.66
C CYS A 148 -8.73 5.38 -15.25
N GLU A 149 -7.99 6.44 -15.56
CA GLU A 149 -8.52 7.65 -16.22
C GLU A 149 -8.83 7.44 -17.71
N ASN A 150 -8.05 6.61 -18.40
CA ASN A 150 -8.17 6.35 -19.84
C ASN A 150 -9.13 5.20 -20.17
N GLU A 151 -9.40 4.30 -19.22
CA GLU A 151 -10.48 3.33 -19.32
C GLU A 151 -11.83 4.05 -19.22
N GLY A 152 -12.36 4.46 -20.39
CA GLY A 152 -13.74 4.92 -20.48
C GLY A 152 -14.74 3.86 -19.94
N VAL A 153 -16.01 4.26 -19.84
CA VAL A 153 -17.18 3.57 -19.23
C VAL A 153 -17.43 2.10 -19.68
N SER A 154 -16.59 1.51 -20.53
CA SER A 154 -16.73 0.15 -21.06
C SER A 154 -15.47 -0.71 -21.00
N GLY A 155 -14.36 -0.21 -20.43
CA GLY A 155 -13.20 -1.05 -20.09
C GLY A 155 -13.45 -1.85 -18.80
N PRO A 156 -12.89 -3.06 -18.65
CA PRO A 156 -12.93 -3.74 -17.36
C PRO A 156 -12.13 -2.88 -16.38
N GLN A 157 -12.78 -2.18 -15.44
CA GLN A 157 -12.09 -1.41 -14.39
C GLN A 157 -10.98 -2.27 -13.78
N ILE A 158 -9.73 -2.06 -14.21
CA ILE A 158 -8.60 -2.94 -13.86
C ILE A 158 -8.42 -2.98 -12.34
N LEU A 159 -8.73 -1.86 -11.68
CA LEU A 159 -8.74 -1.68 -10.24
C LEU A 159 -10.09 -1.09 -9.86
N SER A 160 -10.88 -1.82 -9.06
CA SER A 160 -12.08 -1.24 -8.45
C SER A 160 -11.68 -0.06 -7.55
N HIS A 161 -12.61 0.85 -7.27
CA HIS A 161 -12.36 1.97 -6.35
C HIS A 161 -11.82 1.49 -5.00
N GLU A 162 -12.29 0.34 -4.52
CA GLU A 162 -11.83 -0.29 -3.27
C GLU A 162 -10.34 -0.64 -3.32
N ILE A 163 -9.84 -1.07 -4.49
CA ILE A 163 -8.44 -1.43 -4.71
C ILE A 163 -7.57 -0.18 -4.75
N LEU A 164 -8.02 0.87 -5.45
CA LEU A 164 -7.32 2.16 -5.46
C LEU A 164 -7.22 2.73 -4.04
N LEU A 165 -8.33 2.73 -3.32
CA LEU A 165 -8.39 3.21 -1.93
C LEU A 165 -7.51 2.40 -0.98
N SER A 166 -7.35 1.10 -1.23
CA SER A 166 -6.48 0.24 -0.43
C SER A 166 -4.98 0.55 -0.56
N ILE A 167 -4.60 1.27 -1.62
CA ILE A 167 -3.22 1.63 -1.95
C ILE A 167 -2.95 3.12 -1.65
N GLN A 168 -3.98 3.96 -1.67
CA GLN A 168 -3.89 5.43 -1.62
C GLN A 168 -3.57 6.03 -0.24
N VAL A 169 -3.41 5.21 0.81
CA VAL A 169 -3.16 5.72 2.18
C VAL A 169 -1.67 6.06 2.35
N LEU A 170 -1.25 7.19 1.79
CA LEU A 170 -0.15 8.01 2.31
C LEU A 170 -0.45 9.49 2.06
#